data_AF-A0A7C8B3V9-F1
#
_entry.id   AF-A0A7C8B3V9-F1
#
_cell.length_a   1.000
_cell.length_b   1.000
_cell.length_c   1.000
_cell.angle_alpha   90.00
_cell.angle_beta   90.00
_cell.angle_gamma   90.00
#
_symmetry.space_group_name_H-M   'P 1'
#
loop_
_entity.id
_entity.type
_entity.pdbx_description
1 polymer ?
#
loop_
_entity_poly.entity_id
_entity_poly.type
_entity_poly.pdbx_seq_one_letter_code
_entity_poly.pdbx_strand_id
1 'polypeptide(L)' 'MDKISRRLAALFVIGIAALYPPLLGAFNRPGSFLGIPILPLYLFTAWGALVAIGWLLGRGDES' A
#
# COMPACT_ATOMS: atom_id res chain seq x y z
N MET A 1 19.78 12.17 7.75
CA MET A 1 18.79 11.21 7.22
C MET A 1 18.77 11.35 5.72
N ASP A 2 19.30 10.36 5.00
CA ASP A 2 19.22 10.32 3.54
C ASP A 2 17.77 10.34 3.07
N LYS A 3 17.53 11.05 1.96
CA LYS A 3 16.18 11.27 1.41
C LYS A 3 15.49 9.95 1.05
N ILE A 4 16.26 8.98 0.57
CA ILE A 4 15.81 7.62 0.24
C ILE A 4 15.35 6.89 1.51
N SER A 5 16.16 6.85 2.56
CA SER A 5 15.81 6.20 3.83
C SER A 5 14.52 6.77 4.44
N ARG A 6 14.31 8.09 4.33
CA ARG A 6 13.06 8.73 4.77
C ARG A 6 11.85 8.31 3.92
N ARG A 7 12.01 8.18 2.60
CA ARG A 7 10.94 7.77 1.68
C ARG A 7 10.56 6.30 1.87
N LEU A 8 11.54 5.41 2.07
CA LEU A 8 11.27 4.01 2.43
C LEU A 8 10.59 3.90 3.79
N ALA A 9 11.03 4.66 4.79
CA ALA A 9 10.37 4.68 6.10
C ALA A 9 8.92 5.18 6.00
N ALA A 10 8.66 6.21 5.19
CA ALA A 10 7.29 6.69 4.94
C ALA A 10 6.45 5.62 4.23
N LEU A 11 6.99 4.95 3.21
CA LEU A 11 6.31 3.83 2.54
C LEU A 11 6.00 2.68 3.49
N PHE A 12 6.93 2.35 4.39
CA PHE A 12 6.75 1.31 5.37
C PHE A 12 5.63 1.64 6.36
N VAL A 13 5.60 2.88 6.87
CA VAL A 13 4.52 3.36 7.74
C VAL A 13 3.17 3.38 7.00
N ILE A 14 3.16 3.81 5.73
CA ILE A 14 1.97 3.77 4.88
C ILE A 14 1.50 2.33 4.67
N GLY A 15 2.40 1.39 4.43
CA GLY A 15 2.08 -0.02 4.28
C GLY A 15 1.50 -0.63 5.56
N ILE A 16 2.08 -0.32 6.72
CA ILE A 16 1.54 -0.72 8.02
C ILE A 16 0.15 -0.13 8.22
N ALA A 17 -0.06 1.16 7.96
CA ALA A 17 -1.34 1.82 8.12
C ALA A 17 -2.40 1.24 7.16
N ALA A 18 -2.03 1.01 5.90
CA ALA A 18 -2.91 0.46 4.88
C ALA A 18 -3.31 -0.99 5.17
N LEU A 19 -2.40 -1.79 5.73
CA LEU A 19 -2.62 -3.19 6.12
C LEU A 19 -3.02 -3.36 7.59
N TYR A 20 -3.34 -2.25 8.28
CA TYR A 20 -3.67 -2.29 9.70
C TYR A 20 -5.00 -3.03 9.91
N PRO A 21 -5.08 -4.03 10.81
CA PRO A 21 -6.27 -4.88 10.96
C PRO A 21 -7.58 -4.12 11.23
N PRO A 22 -7.61 -3.03 12.02
CA PRO A 22 -8.79 -2.17 12.16
C PRO A 22 -9.26 -1.52 10.87
N LEU A 23 -8.32 -1.11 10.02
CA LEU A 23 -8.64 -0.49 8.73
C LEU A 23 -9.19 -1.57 7.77
N LEU A 24 -8.56 -2.74 7.73
CA LEU A 24 -9.03 -3.91 6.98
C LEU A 24 -10.43 -4.34 7.45
N GLY A 25 -10.68 -4.33 8.76
CA GLY A 25 -11.99 -4.63 9.35
C GLY A 25 -13.08 -3.64 8.95
N ALA A 26 -12.75 -2.37 8.73
CA ALA A 26 -13.70 -1.38 8.22
C ALA A 26 -14.14 -1.66 6.78
N PHE A 27 -13.25 -2.25 5.97
CA PHE A 27 -13.53 -2.70 4.61
C PHE A 27 -14.06 -4.14 4.54
N ASN A 28 -14.01 -4.91 5.63
CA ASN A 28 -14.59 -6.26 5.77
C ASN A 28 -16.11 -6.25 5.90
N ARG A 29 -16.77 -5.35 5.15
CA ARG A 29 -18.23 -5.34 5.02
C ARG A 29 -18.60 -6.22 3.83
N PRO A 30 -19.80 -6.83 3.84
CA PRO A 30 -20.31 -7.63 2.72
C PRO A 30 -20.64 -6.79 1.46
N GLY A 31 -19.97 -5.64 1.28
CA GLY A 31 -20.04 -4.84 0.07
C GLY A 31 -19.18 -5.46 -1.02
N SER A 32 -19.75 -5.55 -2.22
CA SER A 32 -19.04 -5.92 -3.44
C SER A 32 -19.01 -4.72 -4.38
N PHE A 33 -17.85 -4.47 -4.98
CA PHE A 33 -17.71 -3.49 -6.06
C PHE A 33 -17.58 -4.27 -7.37
N LEU A 34 -18.48 -4.04 -8.33
CA LEU A 34 -18.53 -4.80 -9.58
C LEU A 34 -18.66 -6.34 -9.41
N GLY A 35 -19.21 -6.80 -8.29
CA GLY A 35 -19.28 -8.23 -7.95
C GLY A 35 -18.03 -8.80 -7.27
N ILE A 36 -16.96 -8.01 -7.12
CA ILE A 36 -15.73 -8.40 -6.43
C ILE A 36 -15.79 -7.91 -4.97
N PRO A 37 -15.44 -8.73 -3.97
CA PRO A 37 -15.37 -8.29 -2.59
C PRO A 37 -14.39 -7.12 -2.43
N ILE A 38 -14.79 -6.08 -1.69
CA ILE A 38 -14.01 -4.84 -1.54
C ILE A 38 -12.65 -5.09 -0.86
N LEU A 39 -12.60 -6.05 0.06
CA LEU A 39 -11.41 -6.38 0.84
C LEU A 39 -10.22 -6.86 -0.03
N PRO A 40 -10.34 -7.91 -0.87
CA PRO A 40 -9.26 -8.30 -1.78
C PRO A 40 -8.94 -7.20 -2.79
N LEU A 41 -9.94 -6.47 -3.32
CA LEU A 41 -9.69 -5.37 -4.25
C LEU A 41 -8.80 -4.29 -3.61
N TYR A 42 -9.12 -3.88 -2.39
CA TYR A 42 -8.31 -2.95 -1.61
C TYR A 42 -6.92 -3.51 -1.33
N LEU A 43 -6.82 -4.76 -0.88
CA LEU A 43 -5.56 -5.40 -0.51
C LEU A 43 -4.59 -5.46 -1.69
N PHE A 44 -5.06 -5.92 -2.86
CA PHE A 44 -4.25 -6.00 -4.07
C PHE A 44 -3.86 -4.62 -4.59
N THR A 45 -4.78 -3.63 -4.51
CA THR A 45 -4.49 -2.26 -4.96
C THR A 45 -3.46 -1.58 -4.07
N ALA A 46 -3.62 -1.67 -2.73
CA ALA A 46 -2.69 -1.11 -1.76
C ALA A 46 -1.31 -1.76 -1.88
N TRP A 47 -1.26 -3.09 -1.99
CA TRP A 47 -0.01 -3.82 -2.16
C TRP A 47 0.69 -3.47 -3.48
N GLY A 48 -0.06 -3.44 -4.59
CA GLY A 48 0.46 -3.04 -5.90
C GLY A 48 1.02 -1.62 -5.90
N ALA A 49 0.34 -0.68 -5.23
CA ALA A 49 0.83 0.69 -5.08
C ALA A 49 2.15 0.74 -4.29
N LEU A 50 2.28 0.00 -3.18
CA LEU A 50 3.54 -0.06 -2.41
C LEU A 50 4.71 -0.58 -3.25
N VAL A 51 4.49 -1.66 -4.00
CA VAL A 51 5.51 -2.24 -4.88
C VAL A 51 5.90 -1.26 -5.99
N ALA A 52 4.92 -0.63 -6.65
CA ALA A 52 5.17 0.33 -7.72
C ALA A 52 5.95 1.56 -7.22
N ILE A 53 5.60 2.10 -6.05
CA ILE A 53 6.30 3.25 -5.48
C ILE A 53 7.71 2.86 -5.03
N GLY A 54 7.88 1.69 -4.40
CA GLY A 54 9.21 1.18 -4.01
C GLY A 54 10.12 1.00 -5.23
N TRP A 55 9.58 0.46 -6.32
CA TRP A 55 10.29 0.30 -7.58
C TRP A 55 10.66 1.64 -8.23
N LEU A 56 9.74 2.62 -8.20
CA LEU A 56 10.00 3.97 -8.72
C LEU A 56 11.09 4.69 -7.91
N LEU A 57 11.12 4.49 -6.59
CA LEU A 57 12.14 5.04 -5.72
C LEU A 57 13.51 4.41 -5.95
N GLY A 58 13.57 3.10 -6.22
CA GLY A 58 14.81 2.41 -6.56
C GLY A 58 15.37 2.83 -7.93
N ARG A 59 14.49 3.13 -8.90
CA ARG A 59 14.90 3.64 -10.23
C ARG A 59 15.50 5.04 -10.21
N GLY A 60 15.13 5.87 -9.23
CA GLY A 60 15.60 7.24 -9.14
C GLY A 60 17.02 7.40 -8.58
N ASP A 61 17.67 6.30 -8.16
CA ASP A 61 19.03 6.30 -7.60
C ASP A 61 20.11 5.94 -8.64
N GLU A 62 19.70 5.57 -9.86
CA GLU A 62 20.61 5.19 -10.97
C GLU A 62 20.95 6.34 -11.93
N SER A 63 20.51 7.58 -11.67
CA SER A 63 20.69 8.74 -12.57
C SER A 63 21.66 9.80 -12.06
#